data_AF-A0A948Q356-F1
#
_entry.id   AF-A0A948Q356-F1
#
_cell.length_a   1.000
_cell.length_b   1.000
_cell.length_c   1.000
_cell.angle_alpha   90.00
_cell.angle_beta   90.00
_cell.angle_gamma   90.00
#
_symmetry.space_group_name_H-M   'P 1'
#
loop_
_entity.id
_entity.type
_entity.pdbx_description
1 polymer ?
#
loop_
_entity_poly.entity_id
_entity_poly.type
_entity_poly.pdbx_seq_one_letter_code
_entity_poly.pdbx_strand_id
1 'polypeptide(L)'
;MRSSDRFRLIFIILITIMTAAGRPLPARALAGRVDPGVELVSIIFRLAGSPEYLDAPDSPYTRAVDAHFGTLTDHAAVQRAKELRALAGISYDAVAEIALYLDADRDFAPSMPLAPRPGSLDERWVGPTAADFAVLAGDFARDGDFAGFRRRWEGFYAEAASRLDGALGGNDLESWITSFYGPHDRTEFIPVVGLLTGRHSYGLRVDLPGGRSRVHAIQGVWSVDEAGLPRFPGDTAATLVHEFSHSFVNPVVNRSLDALQAAGERIMPRVEGVMRDQAYGTWETVVCESCVRAATVRFLAETQGEQAARDAVAREKAHGFQWMPGLADLFRGPDGPDGAEGAFASFFPRVVVFLDDYAAGLPAGPAPVPLGSINTALNALLTGDGVVVGPGPEAGPGGAAATDYVQAVHGKFFAPRGVALVTETDPPDPVLADAGGMILYGTPDSSPLMARLFSAWGIALDEAGVDLCGRRIEASPPLLIAALPDPGREGRTVIVYAASSLDLLPGINNLYHGPTGWVVGLGGGPGKPQAADSGGFEIHGGILKVTP
;
A
#
# COMPACT_ATOMS: atom_id res chain seq x y z
N MET A 1 9.81 -75.65 44.89
CA MET A 1 10.26 -74.50 44.08
C MET A 1 9.05 -73.95 43.34
N ARG A 2 8.13 -73.19 43.95
CA ARG A 2 8.15 -71.76 44.36
C ARG A 2 8.50 -70.77 43.24
N SER A 3 7.47 -70.39 42.48
CA SER A 3 6.93 -69.02 42.36
C SER A 3 7.91 -67.84 42.13
N SER A 4 8.55 -67.76 40.95
CA SER A 4 9.17 -66.48 40.53
C SER A 4 9.15 -66.16 39.03
N ASP A 5 8.79 -67.10 38.14
CA ASP A 5 9.11 -66.91 36.71
C ASP A 5 7.93 -66.46 35.82
N ARG A 6 6.79 -66.11 36.41
CA ARG A 6 5.65 -65.53 35.67
C ARG A 6 5.51 -64.01 35.77
N PHE A 7 6.32 -63.34 36.60
CA PHE A 7 6.31 -61.87 36.75
C PHE A 7 7.39 -61.13 35.94
N ARG A 8 8.35 -61.84 35.33
CA ARG A 8 9.42 -61.21 34.53
C ARG A 8 9.15 -61.12 33.03
N LEU A 9 8.12 -61.81 32.51
CA LEU A 9 7.77 -61.77 31.09
C LEU A 9 6.66 -60.75 30.74
N ILE A 10 6.00 -60.16 31.75
CA ILE A 10 4.98 -59.09 31.55
C ILE A 10 5.58 -57.69 31.72
N PHE A 11 6.80 -57.56 32.26
CA PHE A 11 7.46 -56.27 32.46
C PHE A 11 8.42 -55.85 31.32
N ILE A 12 8.60 -56.69 30.29
CA ILE A 12 9.46 -56.39 29.12
C ILE A 12 8.64 -56.16 27.84
N ILE A 13 7.31 -56.36 27.88
CA ILE A 13 6.40 -56.05 26.75
C ILE A 13 5.60 -54.74 27.00
N LEU A 14 5.95 -53.97 28.03
CA LEU A 14 5.30 -52.70 28.37
C LEU A 14 6.26 -51.48 28.43
N ILE A 15 7.41 -51.54 27.73
CA ILE A 15 8.33 -50.40 27.52
C ILE A 15 8.73 -50.30 26.04
N THR A 16 7.76 -50.48 25.12
CA THR A 16 7.94 -50.09 23.71
C THR A 16 6.63 -49.58 23.09
N ILE A 17 5.80 -48.89 23.87
CA ILE A 17 4.68 -48.09 23.35
C ILE A 17 4.61 -46.82 24.19
N MET A 18 5.47 -45.85 23.87
CA MET A 18 5.52 -44.43 24.29
C MET A 18 6.98 -44.01 24.07
N THR A 19 7.40 -43.63 22.87
CA THR A 19 7.17 -42.29 22.34
C THR A 19 7.54 -42.32 20.86
N ALA A 20 6.56 -42.55 19.98
CA ALA A 20 6.64 -41.96 18.65
C ALA A 20 6.17 -40.52 18.79
N ALA A 21 6.92 -39.71 19.56
CA ALA A 21 6.95 -38.28 19.32
C ALA A 21 7.42 -38.17 17.88
N GLY A 22 6.58 -37.62 17.00
CA GLY A 22 6.92 -37.44 15.59
C GLY A 22 8.31 -36.84 15.53
N ARG A 23 9.24 -37.53 14.85
CA ARG A 23 10.49 -36.87 14.49
C ARG A 23 10.07 -35.58 13.77
N PRO A 24 10.57 -34.40 14.17
CA PRO A 24 10.37 -33.21 13.35
C PRO A 24 10.80 -33.58 11.94
N LEU A 25 9.94 -33.27 10.96
CA LEU A 25 10.34 -33.36 9.57
C LEU A 25 11.65 -32.57 9.45
N PRO A 26 12.69 -33.08 8.78
CA PRO A 26 13.88 -32.28 8.54
C PRO A 26 13.42 -30.98 7.89
N ALA A 27 13.78 -29.84 8.49
CA ALA A 27 13.45 -28.51 7.98
C ALA A 27 13.78 -28.50 6.48
N ARG A 28 12.74 -28.43 5.66
CA ARG A 28 12.89 -28.48 4.22
C ARG A 28 13.06 -27.05 3.79
N ALA A 29 14.18 -26.72 3.16
CA ALA A 29 14.37 -25.39 2.58
C ALA A 29 13.13 -25.02 1.77
N LEU A 30 12.54 -23.87 2.09
CA LEU A 30 11.35 -23.39 1.40
C LEU A 30 11.67 -23.28 -0.08
N ALA A 31 10.77 -23.81 -0.91
CA ALA A 31 10.91 -23.79 -2.35
C ALA A 31 9.75 -23.01 -2.95
N GLY A 32 10.09 -21.94 -3.64
CA GLY A 32 9.23 -21.15 -4.49
C GLY A 32 8.56 -22.03 -5.54
N ARG A 33 7.32 -21.69 -5.85
CA ARG A 33 6.54 -22.36 -6.90
C ARG A 33 5.63 -21.36 -7.59
N VAL A 34 5.21 -21.69 -8.80
CA VAL A 34 4.05 -21.05 -9.44
C VAL A 34 2.84 -21.94 -9.17
N ASP A 35 1.87 -21.44 -8.43
CA ASP A 35 0.68 -22.21 -8.06
C ASP A 35 -0.37 -22.16 -9.18
N PRO A 36 -0.88 -23.31 -9.69
CA PRO A 36 -1.82 -23.31 -10.80
C PRO A 36 -3.16 -22.64 -10.49
N GLY A 37 -3.64 -22.75 -9.25
CA GLY A 37 -4.87 -22.13 -8.80
C GLY A 37 -4.72 -20.61 -8.79
N VAL A 38 -3.63 -20.12 -8.18
CA VAL A 38 -3.29 -18.69 -8.16
C VAL A 38 -3.19 -18.13 -9.56
N GLU A 39 -2.53 -18.82 -10.48
CA GLU A 39 -2.43 -18.39 -11.89
C GLU A 39 -3.81 -18.34 -12.57
N LEU A 40 -4.62 -19.40 -12.46
CA LEU A 40 -5.94 -19.47 -13.09
C LEU A 40 -6.84 -18.32 -12.63
N VAL A 41 -6.95 -18.12 -11.31
CA VAL A 41 -7.83 -17.11 -10.74
C VAL A 41 -7.31 -15.70 -11.06
N SER A 42 -5.98 -15.49 -11.02
CA SER A 42 -5.40 -14.20 -11.41
C SER A 42 -5.68 -13.85 -12.87
N ILE A 43 -5.65 -14.82 -13.80
CA ILE A 43 -6.03 -14.60 -15.20
C ILE A 43 -7.51 -14.20 -15.31
N ILE A 44 -8.41 -14.90 -14.61
CA ILE A 44 -9.85 -14.58 -14.64
C ILE A 44 -10.08 -13.15 -14.14
N PHE A 45 -9.46 -12.76 -13.03
CA PHE A 45 -9.63 -11.42 -12.45
C PHE A 45 -8.91 -10.31 -13.22
N ARG A 46 -7.82 -10.64 -13.93
CA ARG A 46 -7.18 -9.76 -14.92
C ARG A 46 -8.14 -9.46 -16.07
N LEU A 47 -8.76 -10.49 -16.67
CA LEU A 47 -9.77 -10.32 -17.73
C LEU A 47 -11.04 -9.60 -17.24
N ALA A 48 -11.35 -9.73 -15.94
CA ALA A 48 -12.44 -8.99 -15.31
C ALA A 48 -12.13 -7.50 -15.14
N GLY A 49 -10.88 -7.07 -15.35
CA GLY A 49 -10.45 -5.69 -15.23
C GLY A 49 -10.10 -5.26 -13.80
N SER A 50 -9.77 -6.20 -12.92
CA SER A 50 -9.39 -5.88 -11.53
C SER A 50 -8.01 -5.22 -11.50
N PRO A 51 -7.87 -3.97 -11.00
CA PRO A 51 -6.62 -3.22 -11.05
C PRO A 51 -5.41 -3.95 -10.47
N GLU A 52 -5.60 -4.64 -9.34
CA GLU A 52 -4.54 -5.38 -8.65
C GLU A 52 -3.99 -6.57 -9.45
N TYR A 53 -4.76 -7.08 -10.43
CA TYR A 53 -4.34 -8.15 -11.35
C TYR A 53 -3.92 -7.62 -12.74
N LEU A 54 -4.10 -6.32 -12.96
CA LEU A 54 -3.63 -5.59 -14.14
C LEU A 54 -2.25 -4.96 -13.93
N ASP A 55 -1.86 -4.69 -12.68
CA ASP A 55 -0.61 -4.00 -12.31
C ASP A 55 0.67 -4.83 -12.51
N ALA A 56 0.57 -6.05 -13.06
CA ALA A 56 1.73 -6.84 -13.44
C ALA A 56 2.56 -6.15 -14.55
N PRO A 57 3.90 -6.14 -14.45
CA PRO A 57 4.76 -5.51 -15.44
C PRO A 57 4.58 -6.13 -16.84
N ASP A 58 4.74 -5.31 -17.87
CA ASP A 58 4.74 -5.80 -19.24
C ASP A 58 5.91 -6.78 -19.47
N SER A 59 5.60 -7.97 -19.96
CA SER A 59 6.53 -9.07 -20.16
C SER A 59 6.03 -9.98 -21.28
N PRO A 60 6.87 -10.87 -21.84
CA PRO A 60 6.41 -11.91 -22.75
C PRO A 60 5.29 -12.76 -22.15
N TYR A 61 5.31 -12.97 -20.83
CA TYR A 61 4.30 -13.75 -20.13
C TYR A 61 2.95 -13.03 -20.08
N THR A 62 2.90 -11.78 -19.59
CA THR A 62 1.64 -11.01 -19.49
C THR A 62 0.99 -10.80 -20.85
N ARG A 63 1.78 -10.51 -21.89
CA ARG A 63 1.26 -10.43 -23.27
C ARG A 63 0.73 -11.76 -23.79
N ALA A 64 1.34 -12.88 -23.42
CA ALA A 64 0.87 -14.19 -23.84
C ALA A 64 -0.42 -14.61 -23.12
N VAL A 65 -0.58 -14.24 -21.85
CA VAL A 65 -1.85 -14.36 -21.12
C VAL A 65 -2.93 -13.57 -21.86
N ASP A 66 -2.68 -12.29 -22.14
CA ASP A 66 -3.66 -11.42 -22.81
C ASP A 66 -4.01 -11.92 -24.22
N ALA A 67 -3.02 -12.40 -24.98
CA ALA A 67 -3.24 -12.95 -26.31
C ALA A 67 -4.01 -14.27 -26.29
N HIS A 68 -3.73 -15.15 -25.32
CA HIS A 68 -4.34 -16.49 -25.26
C HIS A 68 -5.76 -16.44 -24.71
N PHE A 69 -6.00 -15.71 -23.63
CA PHE A 69 -7.29 -15.69 -22.93
C PHE A 69 -8.15 -14.45 -23.24
N GLY A 70 -7.64 -13.44 -23.95
CA GLY A 70 -8.35 -12.17 -24.17
C GLY A 70 -9.69 -12.28 -24.91
N THR A 71 -9.95 -13.38 -25.62
CA THR A 71 -11.24 -13.65 -26.26
C THR A 71 -12.32 -14.17 -25.30
N LEU A 72 -11.93 -14.54 -24.07
CA LEU A 72 -12.82 -15.08 -23.03
C LEU A 72 -13.35 -14.01 -22.07
N THR A 73 -13.30 -12.74 -22.45
CA THR A 73 -13.78 -11.63 -21.60
C THR A 73 -15.29 -11.70 -21.29
N ASP A 74 -16.06 -12.38 -22.16
CA ASP A 74 -17.49 -12.66 -21.97
C ASP A 74 -17.77 -14.04 -21.33
N HIS A 75 -16.74 -14.78 -20.94
CA HIS A 75 -16.90 -16.07 -20.26
C HIS A 75 -17.59 -15.89 -18.91
N ALA A 76 -18.44 -16.86 -18.52
CA ALA A 76 -19.24 -16.80 -17.30
C ALA A 76 -18.39 -16.56 -16.03
N ALA A 77 -17.22 -17.17 -15.93
CA ALA A 77 -16.26 -16.92 -14.83
C ALA A 77 -15.81 -15.46 -14.74
N VAL A 78 -15.52 -14.82 -15.89
CA VAL A 78 -15.05 -13.43 -15.95
C VAL A 78 -16.19 -12.47 -15.61
N GLN A 79 -17.39 -12.71 -16.14
CA GLN A 79 -18.57 -11.93 -15.80
C GLN A 79 -18.92 -12.07 -14.31
N ARG A 80 -18.81 -13.29 -13.77
CA ARG A 80 -19.01 -13.53 -12.35
C ARG A 80 -17.97 -12.83 -11.48
N ALA A 81 -16.70 -12.80 -11.89
CA ALA A 81 -15.66 -12.06 -11.18
C ALA A 81 -15.96 -10.53 -11.13
N LYS A 82 -16.44 -9.95 -12.24
CA LYS A 82 -16.89 -8.54 -12.27
C LYS A 82 -18.03 -8.28 -11.28
N GLU A 83 -19.04 -9.15 -11.27
CA GLU A 83 -20.17 -9.06 -10.34
C GLU A 83 -19.74 -9.20 -8.88
N LEU A 84 -18.91 -10.19 -8.57
CA LEU A 84 -18.42 -10.45 -7.21
C LEU A 84 -17.62 -9.27 -6.67
N ARG A 85 -16.77 -8.66 -7.52
CA ARG A 85 -16.08 -7.42 -7.15
C ARG A 85 -17.07 -6.30 -6.84
N ALA A 86 -18.01 -6.05 -7.75
CA ALA A 86 -18.93 -4.92 -7.63
C ALA A 86 -19.92 -5.04 -6.45
N LEU A 87 -20.39 -6.26 -6.16
CA LEU A 87 -21.46 -6.49 -5.19
C LEU A 87 -20.95 -6.94 -3.82
N ALA A 88 -19.84 -7.67 -3.77
CA ALA A 88 -19.32 -8.27 -2.53
C ALA A 88 -17.90 -7.79 -2.18
N GLY A 89 -17.30 -6.89 -2.97
CA GLY A 89 -15.96 -6.38 -2.70
C GLY A 89 -14.86 -7.44 -2.82
N ILE A 90 -15.09 -8.50 -3.61
CA ILE A 90 -14.08 -9.53 -3.88
C ILE A 90 -12.95 -8.90 -4.71
N SER A 91 -11.83 -8.65 -4.03
CA SER A 91 -10.63 -8.00 -4.54
C SER A 91 -9.42 -8.42 -3.71
N TYR A 92 -8.22 -8.17 -4.21
CA TYR A 92 -6.96 -8.40 -3.49
C TYR A 92 -6.86 -9.85 -2.94
N ASP A 93 -6.60 -9.98 -1.64
CA ASP A 93 -6.39 -11.22 -0.91
C ASP A 93 -7.57 -12.21 -1.02
N ALA A 94 -8.83 -11.75 -0.99
CA ALA A 94 -10.00 -12.64 -1.15
C ALA A 94 -9.99 -13.42 -2.47
N VAL A 95 -9.42 -12.82 -3.52
CA VAL A 95 -9.28 -13.45 -4.84
C VAL A 95 -8.13 -14.46 -4.82
N ALA A 96 -7.00 -14.09 -4.24
CA ALA A 96 -5.86 -14.99 -4.11
C ALA A 96 -6.16 -16.20 -3.20
N GLU A 97 -6.97 -16.02 -2.16
CA GLU A 97 -7.31 -17.04 -1.18
C GLU A 97 -8.21 -18.14 -1.75
N ILE A 98 -9.26 -17.80 -2.50
CA ILE A 98 -10.13 -18.82 -3.13
C ILE A 98 -9.33 -19.73 -4.08
N ALA A 99 -8.27 -19.19 -4.69
CA ALA A 99 -7.41 -19.91 -5.61
C ALA A 99 -6.71 -21.11 -4.94
N LEU A 100 -6.39 -20.99 -3.65
CA LEU A 100 -5.71 -22.02 -2.85
C LEU A 100 -6.61 -23.20 -2.49
N TYR A 101 -7.92 -23.07 -2.73
CA TYR A 101 -8.88 -24.15 -2.56
C TYR A 101 -9.08 -24.97 -3.84
N LEU A 102 -8.56 -24.55 -4.99
CA LEU A 102 -8.78 -25.20 -6.29
C LEU A 102 -7.68 -26.21 -6.60
N ASP A 103 -8.07 -27.46 -6.87
CA ASP A 103 -7.12 -28.55 -7.15
C ASP A 103 -6.93 -28.76 -8.66
N ALA A 104 -5.77 -28.34 -9.17
CA ALA A 104 -5.43 -28.42 -10.59
C ALA A 104 -5.36 -29.86 -11.13
N ASP A 105 -5.09 -30.85 -10.28
CA ASP A 105 -5.06 -32.27 -10.67
C ASP A 105 -6.47 -32.87 -10.74
N ARG A 106 -7.49 -32.11 -10.32
CA ARG A 106 -8.91 -32.48 -10.31
C ARG A 106 -9.77 -31.46 -11.06
N ASP A 107 -9.27 -30.97 -12.20
CA ASP A 107 -9.95 -30.00 -13.04
C ASP A 107 -10.39 -28.73 -12.28
N PHE A 108 -9.56 -28.27 -11.34
CA PHE A 108 -9.81 -27.13 -10.45
C PHE A 108 -11.05 -27.29 -9.56
N ALA A 109 -11.51 -28.54 -9.35
CA ALA A 109 -12.52 -28.81 -8.35
C ALA A 109 -12.02 -28.40 -6.94
N PRO A 110 -12.92 -27.95 -6.05
CA PRO A 110 -12.54 -27.64 -4.68
C PRO A 110 -11.88 -28.83 -3.97
N SER A 111 -10.72 -28.59 -3.36
CA SER A 111 -9.97 -29.55 -2.54
C SER A 111 -10.71 -29.92 -1.25
N MET A 112 -11.65 -29.06 -0.82
CA MET A 112 -12.57 -29.29 0.29
C MET A 112 -13.89 -28.53 0.06
N PRO A 113 -14.98 -28.83 0.80
CA PRO A 113 -16.24 -28.10 0.66
C PRO A 113 -16.07 -26.60 0.92
N LEU A 114 -16.61 -25.79 0.00
CA LEU A 114 -16.67 -24.33 0.10
C LEU A 114 -18.02 -23.81 0.65
N ALA A 115 -18.99 -24.73 0.81
CA ALA A 115 -20.29 -24.47 1.39
C ALA A 115 -20.59 -25.58 2.43
N PRO A 116 -20.68 -25.26 3.74
CA PRO A 116 -20.49 -23.92 4.34
C PRO A 116 -19.07 -23.37 4.13
N ARG A 117 -18.92 -22.03 4.17
CA ARG A 117 -17.63 -21.33 4.02
C ARG A 117 -16.60 -21.85 5.02
N PRO A 118 -15.40 -22.27 4.58
CA PRO A 118 -14.29 -22.59 5.48
C PRO A 118 -13.91 -21.38 6.36
N GLY A 119 -13.50 -21.61 7.60
CA GLY A 119 -13.16 -20.53 8.53
C GLY A 119 -12.01 -19.63 8.03
N SER A 120 -11.05 -20.22 7.32
CA SER A 120 -9.91 -19.58 6.66
C SER A 120 -10.16 -19.31 5.17
N LEU A 121 -11.38 -18.93 4.82
CA LEU A 121 -11.70 -18.31 3.54
C LEU A 121 -12.34 -16.96 3.83
N ASP A 122 -11.98 -15.91 3.11
CA ASP A 122 -12.41 -14.54 3.36
C ASP A 122 -13.93 -14.43 3.55
N GLU A 123 -14.34 -13.63 4.54
CA GLU A 123 -15.75 -13.47 4.91
C GLU A 123 -16.64 -12.86 3.81
N ARG A 124 -16.03 -12.15 2.83
CA ARG A 124 -16.70 -11.64 1.64
C ARG A 124 -17.25 -12.76 0.76
N TRP A 125 -16.75 -13.99 0.88
CA TRP A 125 -17.30 -15.17 0.20
C TRP A 125 -18.57 -15.69 0.90
N VAL A 126 -19.68 -14.97 0.73
CA VAL A 126 -20.95 -15.28 1.41
C VAL A 126 -21.72 -16.41 0.73
N GLY A 127 -22.33 -17.29 1.53
CA GLY A 127 -23.25 -18.32 1.03
C GLY A 127 -22.57 -19.30 0.05
N PRO A 128 -23.21 -19.67 -1.08
CA PRO A 128 -22.61 -20.58 -2.06
C PRO A 128 -21.62 -19.91 -3.03
N THR A 129 -21.37 -18.59 -2.92
CA THR A 129 -20.66 -17.82 -3.95
C THR A 129 -19.27 -18.35 -4.29
N ALA A 130 -18.50 -18.82 -3.30
CA ALA A 130 -17.20 -19.44 -3.51
C ALA A 130 -17.31 -20.77 -4.27
N ALA A 131 -18.28 -21.61 -3.91
CA ALA A 131 -18.53 -22.88 -4.59
C ALA A 131 -18.98 -22.66 -6.04
N ASP A 132 -19.88 -21.71 -6.27
CA ASP A 132 -20.37 -21.35 -7.60
C ASP A 132 -19.22 -20.80 -8.47
N PHE A 133 -18.38 -19.93 -7.92
CA PHE A 133 -17.22 -19.40 -8.63
C PHE A 133 -16.20 -20.48 -8.97
N ALA A 134 -15.93 -21.43 -8.06
CA ALA A 134 -15.00 -22.53 -8.30
C ALA A 134 -15.43 -23.40 -9.51
N VAL A 135 -16.73 -23.67 -9.66
CA VAL A 135 -17.26 -24.38 -10.84
C VAL A 135 -16.96 -23.58 -12.12
N LEU A 136 -17.26 -22.29 -12.13
CA LEU A 136 -17.02 -21.43 -13.29
C LEU A 136 -15.52 -21.30 -13.62
N ALA A 137 -14.65 -21.28 -12.61
CA ALA A 137 -13.20 -21.26 -12.80
C ALA A 137 -12.71 -22.56 -13.48
N GLY A 138 -13.23 -23.71 -13.09
CA GLY A 138 -12.98 -25.00 -13.76
C GLY A 138 -13.47 -25.00 -15.21
N ASP A 139 -14.65 -24.43 -15.47
CA ASP A 139 -15.17 -24.27 -16.84
C ASP A 139 -14.26 -23.38 -17.69
N PHE A 140 -13.81 -22.24 -17.14
CA PHE A 140 -12.86 -21.34 -17.81
C PHE A 140 -11.54 -22.04 -18.13
N ALA A 141 -11.02 -22.84 -17.19
CA ALA A 141 -9.77 -23.58 -17.38
C ALA A 141 -9.87 -24.58 -18.55
N ARG A 142 -11.03 -25.23 -18.72
CA ARG A 142 -11.29 -26.16 -19.84
C ARG A 142 -11.47 -25.41 -21.15
N ASP A 143 -12.36 -24.44 -21.18
CA ASP A 143 -12.75 -23.72 -22.39
C ASP A 143 -11.60 -22.86 -22.95
N GLY A 144 -10.71 -22.40 -22.07
CA GLY A 144 -9.51 -21.65 -22.42
C GLY A 144 -8.24 -22.47 -22.66
N ASP A 145 -8.27 -23.81 -22.68
CA ASP A 145 -7.06 -24.65 -22.77
C ASP A 145 -5.97 -24.23 -21.75
N PHE A 146 -6.35 -23.99 -20.49
CA PHE A 146 -5.41 -23.55 -19.46
C PHE A 146 -4.29 -24.58 -19.23
N ALA A 147 -4.63 -25.88 -19.28
CA ALA A 147 -3.65 -26.95 -19.18
C ALA A 147 -2.60 -26.90 -20.31
N GLY A 148 -3.03 -26.64 -21.55
CA GLY A 148 -2.12 -26.46 -22.69
C GLY A 148 -1.28 -25.19 -22.56
N PHE A 149 -1.87 -24.09 -22.10
CA PHE A 149 -1.15 -22.86 -21.80
C PHE A 149 -0.05 -23.10 -20.77
N ARG A 150 -0.36 -23.74 -19.64
CA ARG A 150 0.63 -24.04 -18.60
C ARG A 150 1.78 -24.91 -19.10
N ARG A 151 1.50 -25.96 -19.89
CA ARG A 151 2.55 -26.79 -20.48
C ARG A 151 3.50 -25.99 -21.38
N ARG A 152 2.98 -25.01 -22.14
CA ARG A 152 3.84 -24.15 -22.99
C ARG A 152 4.74 -23.22 -22.18
N TRP A 153 4.32 -22.84 -20.97
CA TRP A 153 5.03 -21.90 -20.09
C TRP A 153 5.75 -22.55 -18.91
N GLU A 154 5.81 -23.89 -18.85
CA GLU A 154 6.42 -24.63 -17.74
C GLU A 154 7.88 -24.22 -17.47
N GLY A 155 8.68 -24.00 -18.53
CA GLY A 155 10.06 -23.52 -18.38
C GLY A 155 10.16 -22.11 -17.77
N PHE A 156 9.22 -21.22 -18.10
CA PHE A 156 9.15 -19.88 -17.50
C PHE A 156 8.75 -19.97 -16.02
N TYR A 157 7.80 -20.84 -15.68
CA TYR A 157 7.40 -21.06 -14.30
C TYR A 157 8.51 -21.62 -13.44
N ALA A 158 9.28 -22.59 -13.96
CA ALA A 158 10.43 -23.16 -13.28
C ALA A 158 11.52 -22.11 -13.02
N GLU A 159 11.80 -21.25 -14.01
CA GLU A 159 12.76 -20.16 -13.85
C GLU A 159 12.27 -19.09 -12.86
N ALA A 160 10.99 -18.71 -12.91
CA ALA A 160 10.41 -17.79 -11.94
C ALA A 160 10.51 -18.31 -10.50
N ALA A 161 10.18 -19.59 -10.28
CA ALA A 161 10.33 -20.27 -9.00
C ALA A 161 11.80 -20.29 -8.52
N SER A 162 12.72 -20.68 -9.41
CA SER A 162 14.17 -20.69 -9.13
C SER A 162 14.71 -19.31 -8.72
N ARG A 163 14.20 -18.24 -9.33
CA ARG A 163 14.59 -16.87 -8.94
C ARG A 163 14.05 -16.47 -7.59
N LEU A 164 12.84 -16.91 -7.23
CA LEU A 164 12.33 -16.71 -5.87
C LEU A 164 13.21 -17.47 -4.85
N ASP A 165 13.59 -18.71 -5.15
CA ASP A 165 14.53 -19.50 -4.34
C ASP A 165 15.87 -18.78 -4.16
N GLY A 166 16.42 -18.22 -5.24
CA GLY A 166 17.64 -17.43 -5.19
C GLY A 166 17.51 -16.19 -4.30
N ALA A 167 16.36 -15.51 -4.32
CA ALA A 167 16.09 -14.32 -3.52
C ALA A 167 15.83 -14.63 -2.03
N LEU A 168 15.48 -15.87 -1.69
CA LEU A 168 15.49 -16.33 -0.30
C LEU A 168 16.90 -16.31 0.29
N GLY A 169 17.95 -16.33 -0.54
CA GLY A 169 19.33 -16.08 -0.12
C GLY A 169 19.88 -17.07 0.89
N GLY A 170 19.29 -18.27 0.98
CA GLY A 170 19.64 -19.28 1.99
C GLY A 170 19.15 -18.97 3.41
N ASN A 171 18.28 -17.95 3.59
CA ASN A 171 17.64 -17.70 4.87
C ASN A 171 16.75 -18.89 5.25
N ASP A 172 16.92 -19.38 6.47
CA ASP A 172 16.04 -20.40 7.04
C ASP A 172 14.79 -19.75 7.63
N LEU A 173 13.89 -19.33 6.74
CA LEU A 173 12.68 -18.60 7.12
C LEU A 173 11.76 -19.45 8.01
N GLU A 174 11.67 -20.76 7.75
CA GLU A 174 10.84 -21.66 8.57
C GLU A 174 11.38 -21.73 10.00
N SER A 175 12.70 -21.89 10.18
CA SER A 175 13.31 -21.84 11.51
C SER A 175 13.13 -20.48 12.18
N TRP A 176 13.25 -19.37 11.44
CA TRP A 176 13.02 -18.03 12.00
C TRP A 176 11.57 -17.87 12.50
N ILE A 177 10.59 -18.20 11.66
CA ILE A 177 9.17 -18.18 12.01
C ILE A 177 8.91 -19.11 13.21
N THR A 178 9.58 -20.27 13.28
CA THR A 178 9.44 -21.23 14.39
C THR A 178 9.93 -20.63 15.69
N SER A 179 11.10 -19.98 15.65
CA SER A 179 11.69 -19.32 16.81
C SER A 179 10.84 -18.15 17.30
N PHE A 180 10.20 -17.44 16.37
CA PHE A 180 9.48 -16.21 16.66
C PHE A 180 8.01 -16.45 17.08
N TYR A 181 7.27 -17.31 16.37
CA TYR A 181 5.86 -17.59 16.63
C TYR A 181 5.61 -18.91 17.41
N GLY A 182 6.66 -19.71 17.59
CA GLY A 182 6.61 -21.02 18.22
C GLY A 182 6.47 -22.20 17.24
N PRO A 183 6.52 -23.44 17.77
CA PRO A 183 6.42 -24.67 16.98
C PRO A 183 5.16 -24.74 16.12
N HIS A 184 5.30 -25.28 14.92
CA HIS A 184 4.22 -25.37 13.95
C HIS A 184 4.34 -26.63 13.09
N ASP A 185 4.61 -27.76 13.73
CA ASP A 185 4.88 -29.08 13.15
C ASP A 185 3.77 -29.63 12.21
N ARG A 186 2.60 -28.97 12.17
CA ARG A 186 1.45 -29.32 11.32
C ARG A 186 1.17 -28.29 10.23
N THR A 187 2.05 -27.30 10.05
CA THR A 187 1.94 -26.23 9.07
C THR A 187 2.98 -26.42 7.97
N GLU A 188 2.53 -26.39 6.72
CA GLU A 188 3.40 -26.33 5.54
C GLU A 188 3.53 -24.86 5.09
N PHE A 189 4.75 -24.37 4.90
CA PHE A 189 5.01 -23.03 4.36
C PHE A 189 5.29 -23.09 2.86
N ILE A 190 4.63 -22.20 2.13
CA ILE A 190 4.54 -22.28 0.68
C ILE A 190 4.79 -20.90 0.07
N PRO A 191 6.04 -20.59 -0.33
CA PRO A 191 6.31 -19.41 -1.14
C PRO A 191 5.75 -19.62 -2.56
N VAL A 192 4.98 -18.65 -3.04
CA VAL A 192 4.36 -18.68 -4.37
C VAL A 192 4.77 -17.44 -5.14
N VAL A 193 5.08 -17.59 -6.42
CA VAL A 193 5.27 -16.46 -7.33
C VAL A 193 3.91 -16.05 -7.88
N GLY A 194 3.46 -14.83 -7.57
CA GLY A 194 2.23 -14.25 -8.12
C GLY A 194 2.52 -13.49 -9.41
N LEU A 195 2.65 -14.19 -10.54
CA LEU A 195 3.08 -13.61 -11.82
C LEU A 195 2.20 -12.46 -12.33
N LEU A 196 0.92 -12.48 -11.94
CA LEU A 196 -0.09 -11.49 -12.35
C LEU A 196 -0.57 -10.59 -11.21
N THR A 197 0.06 -10.67 -10.03
CA THR A 197 -0.36 -9.90 -8.83
C THR A 197 0.32 -8.52 -8.72
N GLY A 198 1.21 -8.19 -9.66
CA GLY A 198 1.85 -6.88 -9.74
C GLY A 198 2.57 -6.50 -8.45
N ARG A 199 2.35 -5.27 -7.98
CA ARG A 199 2.92 -4.75 -6.73
C ARG A 199 2.36 -5.36 -5.46
N HIS A 200 1.36 -6.24 -5.55
CA HIS A 200 0.69 -6.81 -4.40
C HIS A 200 1.26 -8.19 -4.05
N SER A 201 1.42 -8.44 -2.75
CA SER A 201 1.78 -9.73 -2.18
C SER A 201 0.70 -10.13 -1.15
N TYR A 202 0.56 -11.43 -0.88
CA TYR A 202 -0.52 -11.94 -0.02
C TYR A 202 -0.05 -13.05 0.92
N GLY A 203 -0.37 -12.89 2.20
CA GLY A 203 -0.15 -13.84 3.28
C GLY A 203 -1.42 -14.59 3.63
N LEU A 204 -1.52 -15.87 3.24
CA LEU A 204 -2.78 -16.60 3.25
C LEU A 204 -2.66 -17.94 3.98
N ARG A 205 -3.71 -18.33 4.69
CA ARG A 205 -3.78 -19.59 5.43
C ARG A 205 -4.91 -20.45 4.90
N VAL A 206 -4.66 -21.75 4.73
CA VAL A 206 -5.69 -22.77 4.47
C VAL A 206 -5.66 -23.79 5.60
N ASP A 207 -6.75 -23.89 6.35
CA ASP A 207 -6.91 -24.92 7.38
C ASP A 207 -7.38 -26.24 6.76
N LEU A 208 -6.63 -27.30 7.05
CA LEU A 208 -6.88 -28.64 6.55
C LEU A 208 -7.44 -29.55 7.66
N PRO A 209 -8.18 -30.62 7.29
CA PRO A 209 -8.66 -31.60 8.24
C PRO A 209 -7.57 -32.15 9.17
N GLY A 210 -7.97 -32.38 10.43
CA GLY A 210 -7.06 -32.87 11.45
C GLY A 210 -6.06 -31.82 11.93
N GLY A 211 -6.41 -30.53 11.95
CA GLY A 211 -5.55 -29.49 12.52
C GLY A 211 -4.21 -29.31 11.79
N ARG A 212 -4.19 -29.59 10.48
CA ARG A 212 -3.07 -29.26 9.59
C ARG A 212 -3.34 -27.92 8.94
N SER A 213 -2.30 -27.24 8.48
CA SER A 213 -2.46 -26.00 7.71
C SER A 213 -1.44 -25.89 6.60
N ARG A 214 -1.79 -25.09 5.58
CA ARG A 214 -0.84 -24.54 4.62
C ARG A 214 -0.85 -23.03 4.75
N VAL A 215 0.33 -22.45 4.83
CA VAL A 215 0.53 -21.01 4.94
C VAL A 215 1.30 -20.58 3.69
N HIS A 216 0.67 -19.73 2.88
CA HIS A 216 1.19 -19.29 1.59
C HIS A 216 1.63 -17.84 1.69
N ALA A 217 2.78 -17.55 1.09
CA ALA A 217 3.24 -16.18 0.84
C ALA A 217 3.33 -16.02 -0.67
N ILE A 218 2.33 -15.36 -1.25
CA ILE A 218 2.28 -15.05 -2.68
C ILE A 218 3.08 -13.76 -2.89
N GLN A 219 4.26 -13.89 -3.47
CA GLN A 219 5.15 -12.78 -3.79
C GLN A 219 4.77 -12.18 -5.15
N GLY A 220 4.38 -10.91 -5.14
CA GLY A 220 4.15 -10.13 -6.35
C GLY A 220 5.40 -9.93 -7.19
N VAL A 221 5.22 -9.85 -8.51
CA VAL A 221 6.29 -9.52 -9.47
C VAL A 221 6.23 -8.03 -9.77
N TRP A 222 7.12 -7.26 -9.13
CA TRP A 222 7.14 -5.79 -9.23
C TRP A 222 7.91 -5.29 -10.46
N SER A 223 8.84 -6.11 -10.95
CA SER A 223 9.66 -5.79 -12.12
C SER A 223 10.16 -7.06 -12.80
N VAL A 224 10.56 -6.91 -14.05
CA VAL A 224 11.14 -7.99 -14.86
C VAL A 224 12.51 -7.57 -15.41
N ASP A 225 13.27 -8.54 -15.89
CA ASP A 225 14.50 -8.30 -16.60
C ASP A 225 14.32 -8.05 -18.09
N GLU A 226 15.43 -7.85 -18.80
CA GLU A 226 15.42 -7.60 -20.24
C GLU A 226 14.82 -8.76 -21.04
N ALA A 227 14.89 -9.99 -20.50
CA ALA A 227 14.24 -11.17 -21.07
C ALA A 227 12.77 -11.31 -20.61
N GLY A 228 12.29 -10.42 -19.74
CA GLY A 228 10.95 -10.44 -19.18
C GLY A 228 10.74 -11.46 -18.06
N LEU A 229 11.82 -11.98 -17.46
CA LEU A 229 11.76 -12.87 -16.31
C LEU A 229 11.63 -12.05 -15.01
N PRO A 230 10.89 -12.55 -13.99
CA PRO A 230 10.74 -11.84 -12.72
C PRO A 230 12.08 -11.46 -12.08
N ARG A 231 12.15 -10.26 -11.49
CA ARG A 231 13.23 -9.86 -10.59
C ARG A 231 12.70 -9.78 -9.17
N PHE A 232 13.39 -10.47 -8.26
CA PHE A 232 13.13 -10.41 -6.83
C PHE A 232 14.31 -9.72 -6.14
N PRO A 233 14.07 -8.57 -5.47
CA PRO A 233 15.12 -7.82 -4.80
C PRO A 233 15.66 -8.57 -3.56
N GLY A 234 16.82 -8.14 -3.04
CA GLY A 234 17.49 -8.81 -1.92
C GLY A 234 16.71 -8.80 -0.59
N ASP A 235 15.68 -7.97 -0.47
CA ASP A 235 14.76 -7.91 0.67
C ASP A 235 13.51 -8.80 0.51
N THR A 236 13.41 -9.60 -0.56
CA THR A 236 12.27 -10.52 -0.80
C THR A 236 12.01 -11.46 0.38
N ALA A 237 13.07 -11.91 1.07
CA ALA A 237 12.94 -12.73 2.28
C ALA A 237 12.12 -12.02 3.38
N ALA A 238 12.30 -10.70 3.54
CA ALA A 238 11.55 -9.91 4.51
C ALA A 238 10.07 -9.76 4.09
N THR A 239 9.79 -9.62 2.80
CA THR A 239 8.42 -9.64 2.27
C THR A 239 7.74 -10.98 2.54
N LEU A 240 8.41 -12.11 2.30
CA LEU A 240 7.80 -13.41 2.58
C LEU A 240 7.57 -13.63 4.08
N VAL A 241 8.47 -13.15 4.95
CA VAL A 241 8.25 -13.16 6.40
C VAL A 241 7.06 -12.29 6.79
N HIS A 242 6.90 -11.13 6.16
CA HIS A 242 5.72 -10.27 6.32
C HIS A 242 4.45 -11.04 5.97
N GLU A 243 4.39 -11.65 4.79
CA GLU A 243 3.22 -12.40 4.35
C GLU A 243 2.92 -13.61 5.24
N PHE A 244 3.94 -14.41 5.58
CA PHE A 244 3.75 -15.54 6.48
C PHE A 244 3.28 -15.11 7.88
N SER A 245 3.70 -13.93 8.35
CA SER A 245 3.33 -13.41 9.67
C SER A 245 1.83 -13.15 9.81
N HIS A 246 1.10 -12.80 8.73
CA HIS A 246 -0.35 -12.63 8.80
C HIS A 246 -1.07 -13.87 9.35
N SER A 247 -0.59 -15.07 9.02
CA SER A 247 -1.18 -16.33 9.48
C SER A 247 -1.07 -16.57 11.00
N PHE A 248 -0.18 -15.85 11.68
CA PHE A 248 0.04 -15.94 13.13
C PHE A 248 -0.48 -14.71 13.87
N VAL A 249 -0.32 -13.53 13.26
CA VAL A 249 -0.69 -12.24 13.83
C VAL A 249 -2.19 -12.03 13.78
N ASN A 250 -2.83 -12.15 12.61
CA ASN A 250 -4.24 -11.80 12.43
C ASN A 250 -5.16 -12.56 13.41
N PRO A 251 -5.01 -13.88 13.66
CA PRO A 251 -5.85 -14.58 14.62
C PRO A 251 -5.73 -14.04 16.07
N VAL A 252 -4.56 -13.55 16.46
CA VAL A 252 -4.33 -13.00 17.80
C VAL A 252 -4.92 -11.59 17.93
N VAL A 253 -4.74 -10.76 16.90
CA VAL A 253 -5.36 -9.43 16.82
C VAL A 253 -6.88 -9.55 16.83
N ASN A 254 -7.45 -10.44 16.00
CA ASN A 254 -8.89 -10.65 15.88
C ASN A 254 -9.55 -11.11 17.18
N ARG A 255 -8.83 -11.86 18.03
CA ARG A 255 -9.32 -12.23 19.38
C ARG A 255 -9.24 -11.09 20.39
N SER A 256 -8.56 -10.00 20.05
CA SER A 256 -8.25 -8.89 20.94
C SER A 256 -8.91 -7.58 20.49
N LEU A 257 -9.81 -7.60 19.50
CA LEU A 257 -10.42 -6.40 18.92
C LEU A 257 -11.12 -5.54 19.97
N ASP A 258 -11.90 -6.14 20.88
CA ASP A 258 -12.57 -5.42 21.97
C ASP A 258 -11.59 -4.61 22.83
N ALA A 259 -10.38 -5.15 23.08
CA ALA A 259 -9.36 -4.48 23.88
C ALA A 259 -8.61 -3.40 23.09
N LEU A 260 -8.55 -3.53 21.75
CA LEU A 260 -7.85 -2.60 20.86
C LEU A 260 -8.74 -1.46 20.36
N GLN A 261 -10.06 -1.61 20.44
CA GLN A 261 -11.02 -0.70 19.82
C GLN A 261 -10.78 0.76 20.18
N ALA A 262 -10.61 1.06 21.48
CA ALA A 262 -10.41 2.44 21.95
C ALA A 262 -9.15 3.09 21.36
N ALA A 263 -8.03 2.36 21.30
CA ALA A 263 -6.80 2.85 20.68
C ALA A 263 -6.96 2.97 19.15
N GLY A 264 -7.51 1.96 18.50
CA GLY A 264 -7.72 1.91 17.06
C GLY A 264 -8.58 3.08 16.55
N GLU A 265 -9.74 3.31 17.16
CA GLU A 265 -10.65 4.41 16.81
C GLU A 265 -10.03 5.80 17.05
N ARG A 266 -9.06 5.90 17.97
CA ARG A 266 -8.34 7.15 18.26
C ARG A 266 -7.15 7.39 17.31
N ILE A 267 -6.53 6.32 16.82
CA ILE A 267 -5.37 6.38 15.91
C ILE A 267 -5.84 6.59 14.46
N MET A 268 -6.81 5.79 14.00
CA MET A 268 -7.17 5.68 12.58
C MET A 268 -7.51 7.02 11.91
N PRO A 269 -8.33 7.92 12.50
CA PRO A 269 -8.64 9.22 11.87
C PRO A 269 -7.41 10.09 11.59
N ARG A 270 -6.27 9.84 12.24
CA ARG A 270 -5.01 10.59 12.04
C ARG A 270 -4.19 10.12 10.86
N VAL A 271 -4.46 8.92 10.38
CA VAL A 271 -3.68 8.27 9.33
C VAL A 271 -4.55 7.83 8.15
N GLU A 272 -5.88 7.97 8.25
CA GLU A 272 -6.86 7.50 7.26
C GLU A 272 -6.52 7.88 5.82
N GLY A 273 -6.06 9.12 5.57
CA GLY A 273 -5.64 9.56 4.24
C GLY A 273 -4.55 8.66 3.65
N VAL A 274 -3.45 8.47 4.38
CA VAL A 274 -2.30 7.66 3.97
C VAL A 274 -2.60 6.16 4.00
N MET A 275 -3.48 5.71 4.92
CA MET A 275 -3.89 4.30 5.03
C MET A 275 -4.79 3.89 3.86
N ARG A 276 -5.73 4.75 3.44
CA ARG A 276 -6.60 4.49 2.29
C ARG A 276 -5.84 4.39 0.97
N ASP A 277 -4.78 5.17 0.79
CA ASP A 277 -3.90 5.07 -0.38
C ASP A 277 -3.17 3.72 -0.45
N GLN A 278 -3.06 3.03 0.70
CA GLN A 278 -2.52 1.68 0.85
C GLN A 278 -3.62 0.61 0.92
N ALA A 279 -4.87 0.97 0.59
CA ALA A 279 -6.06 0.12 0.69
C ALA A 279 -6.41 -0.37 2.12
N TYR A 280 -5.90 0.29 3.16
CA TYR A 280 -6.26 0.03 4.55
C TYR A 280 -7.41 0.93 4.98
N GLY A 281 -8.61 0.34 5.02
CA GLY A 281 -9.86 1.07 5.29
C GLY A 281 -10.34 1.07 6.74
N THR A 282 -9.75 0.25 7.60
CA THR A 282 -10.23 0.03 8.98
C THR A 282 -9.09 0.05 9.98
N TRP A 283 -9.38 0.37 11.24
CA TRP A 283 -8.36 0.40 12.28
C TRP A 283 -7.86 -1.02 12.61
N GLU A 284 -8.72 -2.02 12.45
CA GLU A 284 -8.41 -3.44 12.61
C GLU A 284 -7.30 -3.87 11.64
N THR A 285 -7.45 -3.52 10.36
CA THR A 285 -6.43 -3.77 9.33
C THR A 285 -5.13 -3.05 9.69
N VAL A 286 -5.19 -1.78 10.11
CA VAL A 286 -3.99 -1.01 10.50
C VAL A 286 -3.27 -1.64 11.69
N VAL A 287 -3.97 -2.19 12.69
CA VAL A 287 -3.34 -2.87 13.83
C VAL A 287 -2.72 -4.20 13.41
N CYS A 288 -3.41 -5.02 12.60
CA CYS A 288 -2.85 -6.24 12.02
C CYS A 288 -1.53 -5.94 11.29
N GLU A 289 -1.56 -4.97 10.38
CA GLU A 289 -0.40 -4.50 9.61
C GLU A 289 0.72 -3.98 10.50
N SER A 290 0.39 -3.24 11.56
CA SER A 290 1.38 -2.73 12.51
C SER A 290 2.18 -3.86 13.16
N CYS A 291 1.49 -4.92 13.59
CA CYS A 291 2.12 -6.07 14.23
C CYS A 291 2.96 -6.89 13.24
N VAL A 292 2.46 -7.10 12.02
CA VAL A 292 3.21 -7.78 10.96
C VAL A 292 4.47 -7.00 10.59
N ARG A 293 4.37 -5.68 10.39
CA ARG A 293 5.50 -4.80 10.09
C ARG A 293 6.54 -4.77 11.21
N ALA A 294 6.11 -4.80 12.47
CA ALA A 294 7.01 -4.92 13.61
C ALA A 294 7.77 -6.27 13.62
N ALA A 295 7.11 -7.37 13.26
CA ALA A 295 7.76 -8.67 13.07
C ALA A 295 8.78 -8.63 11.91
N THR A 296 8.46 -7.95 10.80
CA THR A 296 9.41 -7.74 9.69
C THR A 296 10.63 -6.93 10.12
N VAL A 297 10.44 -5.86 10.92
CA VAL A 297 11.56 -5.09 11.48
C VAL A 297 12.45 -5.97 12.37
N ARG A 298 11.85 -6.86 13.18
CA ARG A 298 12.59 -7.83 13.99
C ARG A 298 13.42 -8.78 13.11
N PHE A 299 12.83 -9.34 12.06
CA PHE A 299 13.53 -10.20 11.11
C PHE A 299 14.73 -9.50 10.46
N LEU A 300 14.55 -8.26 10.00
CA LEU A 300 15.62 -7.47 9.38
C LEU A 300 16.75 -7.15 10.36
N ALA A 301 16.42 -6.86 11.63
CA ALA A 301 17.43 -6.66 12.67
C ALA A 301 18.32 -7.89 12.85
N GLU A 302 17.74 -9.09 12.92
CA GLU A 302 18.47 -10.33 13.19
C GLU A 302 19.28 -10.83 11.99
N THR A 303 18.75 -10.65 10.78
CA THR A 303 19.36 -11.19 9.54
C THR A 303 20.27 -10.19 8.83
N GLN A 304 19.99 -8.89 8.93
CA GLN A 304 20.68 -7.83 8.18
C GLN A 304 21.27 -6.73 9.08
N GLY A 305 21.02 -6.79 10.39
CA GLY A 305 21.59 -5.90 11.40
C GLY A 305 20.79 -4.61 11.64
N GLU A 306 21.29 -3.84 12.61
CA GLU A 306 20.58 -2.68 13.15
C GLU A 306 20.28 -1.56 12.16
N GLN A 307 21.13 -1.37 11.15
CA GLN A 307 20.89 -0.35 10.14
C GLN A 307 19.67 -0.69 9.29
N ALA A 308 19.53 -1.93 8.85
CA ALA A 308 18.38 -2.39 8.08
C ALA A 308 17.07 -2.23 8.88
N ALA A 309 17.10 -2.50 10.18
CA ALA A 309 15.96 -2.29 11.06
C ALA A 309 15.59 -0.81 11.20
N ARG A 310 16.58 0.09 11.37
CA ARG A 310 16.33 1.54 11.41
C ARG A 310 15.74 2.06 10.09
N ASP A 311 16.28 1.61 8.97
CA ASP A 311 15.79 2.00 7.64
C ASP A 311 14.35 1.49 7.43
N ALA A 312 14.05 0.27 7.86
CA ALA A 312 12.69 -0.27 7.84
C ALA A 312 11.73 0.57 8.68
N VAL A 313 12.07 0.86 9.94
CA VAL A 313 11.25 1.73 10.81
C VAL A 313 11.01 3.10 10.18
N ALA A 314 12.04 3.69 9.55
CA ALA A 314 11.89 4.98 8.86
C ALA A 314 10.92 4.89 7.66
N ARG A 315 10.97 3.81 6.88
CA ARG A 315 10.01 3.55 5.79
C ARG A 315 8.59 3.38 6.32
N GLU A 316 8.40 2.60 7.38
CA GLU A 316 7.06 2.40 7.97
C GLU A 316 6.45 3.70 8.49
N LYS A 317 7.27 4.58 9.09
CA LYS A 317 6.82 5.93 9.44
C LYS A 317 6.41 6.75 8.22
N ALA A 318 7.14 6.66 7.11
CA ALA A 318 6.78 7.33 5.87
C ALA A 318 5.46 6.79 5.28
N HIS A 319 5.13 5.52 5.55
CA HIS A 319 3.84 4.90 5.23
C HIS A 319 2.74 5.18 6.28
N GLY A 320 2.97 6.09 7.23
CA GLY A 320 1.97 6.53 8.20
C GLY A 320 1.96 5.76 9.53
N PHE A 321 2.78 4.72 9.72
CA PHE A 321 2.88 3.98 10.98
C PHE A 321 3.79 4.70 11.98
N GLN A 322 3.34 5.86 12.48
CA GLN A 322 4.16 6.73 13.35
C GLN A 322 4.58 6.05 14.68
N TRP A 323 3.83 5.06 15.15
CA TRP A 323 4.13 4.25 16.34
C TRP A 323 5.16 3.14 16.11
N MET A 324 5.58 2.90 14.87
CA MET A 324 6.47 1.79 14.55
C MET A 324 7.79 1.77 15.35
N PRO A 325 8.46 2.90 15.68
CA PRO A 325 9.67 2.85 16.50
C PRO A 325 9.44 2.17 17.84
N GLY A 326 8.39 2.57 18.57
CA GLY A 326 8.08 2.00 19.88
C GLY A 326 7.57 0.56 19.79
N LEU A 327 6.78 0.25 18.77
CA LEU A 327 6.27 -1.11 18.57
C LEU A 327 7.39 -2.09 18.20
N ALA A 328 8.32 -1.67 17.35
CA ALA A 328 9.50 -2.45 17.00
C ALA A 328 10.41 -2.67 18.23
N ASP A 329 10.62 -1.64 19.06
CA ASP A 329 11.38 -1.79 20.31
C ASP A 329 10.70 -2.79 21.26
N LEU A 330 9.35 -2.75 21.37
CA LEU A 330 8.59 -3.68 22.18
C LEU A 330 8.75 -5.14 21.70
N PHE A 331 8.67 -5.37 20.38
CA PHE A 331 8.88 -6.70 19.78
C PHE A 331 10.32 -7.18 19.95
N ARG A 332 11.29 -6.26 20.01
CA ARG A 332 12.70 -6.59 20.12
C ARG A 332 13.22 -6.70 21.55
N GLY A 333 12.43 -6.29 22.54
CA GLY A 333 12.82 -6.28 23.95
C GLY A 333 13.06 -7.67 24.52
N PRO A 334 13.64 -7.77 25.73
CA PRO A 334 13.95 -9.04 26.40
C PRO A 334 12.71 -9.91 26.68
N ASP A 335 11.54 -9.29 26.69
CA ASP A 335 10.24 -9.93 26.87
C ASP A 335 9.45 -10.01 25.54
N GLY A 336 10.14 -9.94 24.39
CA GLY A 336 9.51 -10.04 23.06
C GLY A 336 8.72 -11.34 22.87
N PRO A 337 8.02 -11.51 21.75
CA PRO A 337 7.17 -12.68 21.52
C PRO A 337 7.94 -13.98 21.27
N ASP A 338 9.28 -13.96 21.32
CA ASP A 338 10.16 -15.10 21.09
C ASP A 338 9.82 -16.29 22.02
N GLY A 339 9.80 -17.50 21.48
CA GLY A 339 9.80 -18.72 22.30
C GLY A 339 8.78 -19.80 21.92
N ALA A 340 8.08 -20.32 22.93
CA ALA A 340 7.25 -21.52 22.81
C ALA A 340 5.92 -21.29 22.08
N GLU A 341 5.20 -22.36 21.79
CA GLU A 341 3.86 -22.29 21.18
C GLU A 341 2.94 -21.36 21.99
N GLY A 342 2.34 -20.38 21.32
CA GLY A 342 1.47 -19.38 21.97
C GLY A 342 2.21 -18.22 22.64
N ALA A 343 3.54 -18.09 22.46
CA ALA A 343 4.31 -16.97 22.99
C ALA A 343 3.83 -15.62 22.43
N PHE A 344 3.59 -15.52 21.11
CA PHE A 344 3.03 -14.29 20.51
C PHE A 344 1.67 -13.90 21.12
N ALA A 345 0.77 -14.87 21.33
CA ALA A 345 -0.53 -14.62 21.95
C ALA A 345 -0.41 -14.18 23.42
N SER A 346 0.56 -14.72 24.16
CA SER A 346 0.84 -14.36 25.56
C SER A 346 1.52 -12.99 25.68
N PHE A 347 2.30 -12.60 24.67
CA PHE A 347 2.93 -11.30 24.54
C PHE A 347 1.93 -10.20 24.15
N PHE A 348 0.91 -10.53 23.36
CA PHE A 348 -0.02 -9.57 22.76
C PHE A 348 -0.72 -8.58 23.72
N PRO A 349 -1.08 -8.92 24.97
CA PRO A 349 -1.59 -7.94 25.92
C PRO A 349 -0.68 -6.72 26.12
N ARG A 350 0.64 -6.85 25.90
CA ARG A 350 1.59 -5.73 25.96
C ARG A 350 1.48 -4.81 24.74
N VAL A 351 1.12 -5.36 23.58
CA VAL A 351 0.82 -4.57 22.38
C VAL A 351 -0.43 -3.73 22.61
N VAL A 352 -1.46 -4.29 23.25
CA VAL A 352 -2.67 -3.55 23.63
C VAL A 352 -2.31 -2.36 24.52
N VAL A 353 -1.58 -2.59 25.62
CA VAL A 353 -1.12 -1.52 26.53
C VAL A 353 -0.30 -0.47 25.79
N PHE A 354 0.63 -0.90 24.92
CA PHE A 354 1.44 0.02 24.13
C PHE A 354 0.58 0.92 23.22
N LEU A 355 -0.41 0.37 22.53
CA LEU A 355 -1.29 1.14 21.65
C LEU A 355 -2.22 2.05 22.44
N ASP A 356 -2.70 1.63 23.61
CA ASP A 356 -3.46 2.48 24.53
C ASP A 356 -2.64 3.68 25.01
N ASP A 357 -1.39 3.46 25.44
CA ASP A 357 -0.48 4.51 25.88
C ASP A 357 -0.14 5.47 24.72
N TYR A 358 0.15 4.92 23.53
CA TYR A 358 0.38 5.72 22.32
C TYR A 358 -0.84 6.58 22.01
N ALA A 359 -2.04 5.98 22.02
CA ALA A 359 -3.29 6.67 21.74
C ALA A 359 -3.58 7.75 22.78
N ALA A 360 -3.37 7.48 24.07
CA ALA A 360 -3.52 8.44 25.16
C ALA A 360 -2.60 9.67 25.02
N GLY A 361 -1.38 9.46 24.48
CA GLY A 361 -0.43 10.52 24.18
C GLY A 361 -0.81 11.41 22.98
N LEU A 362 -1.78 11.00 22.16
CA LEU A 362 -2.23 11.79 21.02
C LEU A 362 -3.00 13.05 21.48
N PRO A 363 -2.76 14.22 20.87
CA PRO A 363 -3.43 15.48 21.23
C PRO A 363 -4.95 15.35 21.25
N ALA A 364 -5.62 15.94 22.25
CA ALA A 364 -7.09 16.01 22.24
C ALA A 364 -7.60 16.90 21.08
N GLY A 365 -8.60 16.43 20.33
CA GLY A 365 -9.18 17.13 19.19
C GLY A 365 -9.18 16.30 17.89
N PRO A 366 -9.82 16.79 16.81
CA PRO A 366 -9.82 16.11 15.53
C PRO A 366 -8.39 15.95 15.00
N ALA A 367 -8.16 14.87 14.27
CA ALA A 367 -6.90 14.62 13.59
C ALA A 367 -6.46 15.82 12.72
N PRO A 368 -5.16 16.13 12.62
CA PRO A 368 -4.67 16.98 11.56
C PRO A 368 -5.08 16.39 10.21
N VAL A 369 -5.63 17.21 9.33
CA VAL A 369 -5.92 16.80 7.95
C VAL A 369 -4.73 17.18 7.09
N PRO A 370 -3.89 16.23 6.62
CA PRO A 370 -2.81 16.53 5.69
C PRO A 370 -3.40 17.01 4.36
N LEU A 371 -2.79 18.04 3.78
CA LEU A 371 -3.12 18.47 2.42
C LEU A 371 -2.20 17.76 1.43
N GLY A 372 -2.77 17.38 0.28
CA GLY A 372 -2.05 16.69 -0.78
C GLY A 372 -0.95 17.54 -1.44
N SER A 373 -0.12 16.90 -2.26
CA SER A 373 0.94 17.58 -3.02
C SER A 373 0.40 18.53 -4.08
N ILE A 374 1.25 19.44 -4.58
CA ILE A 374 0.93 20.30 -5.72
C ILE A 374 0.59 19.45 -6.96
N ASN A 375 1.25 18.30 -7.19
CA ASN A 375 0.88 17.37 -8.25
C ASN A 375 -0.54 16.81 -8.07
N THR A 376 -0.92 16.47 -6.84
CA THR A 376 -2.28 15.99 -6.53
C THR A 376 -3.30 17.07 -6.85
N ALA A 377 -3.03 18.31 -6.43
CA ALA A 377 -3.89 19.45 -6.73
C ALA A 377 -3.97 19.75 -8.25
N LEU A 378 -2.83 19.71 -8.95
CA LEU A 378 -2.79 19.91 -10.41
C LEU A 378 -3.57 18.82 -11.13
N ASN A 379 -3.41 17.56 -10.76
CA ASN A 379 -4.13 16.45 -11.38
C ASN A 379 -5.64 16.59 -11.17
N ALA A 380 -6.08 16.92 -9.95
CA ALA A 380 -7.50 17.16 -9.67
C ALA A 380 -8.07 18.32 -10.50
N LEU A 381 -7.28 19.38 -10.70
CA LEU A 381 -7.65 20.51 -11.55
C LEU A 381 -7.75 20.12 -13.03
N LEU A 382 -6.83 19.28 -13.51
CA LEU A 382 -6.78 18.85 -14.91
C LEU A 382 -7.86 17.81 -15.28
N THR A 383 -8.45 17.14 -14.30
CA THR A 383 -9.54 16.17 -14.50
C THR A 383 -10.93 16.71 -14.18
N GLY A 384 -11.03 17.95 -13.66
CA GLY A 384 -12.28 18.61 -13.31
C GLY A 384 -12.46 19.99 -13.95
N ASP A 385 -13.40 20.78 -13.43
CA ASP A 385 -13.70 22.15 -13.90
C ASP A 385 -12.67 23.15 -13.36
N GLY A 386 -11.46 23.11 -13.92
CA GLY A 386 -10.34 23.96 -13.55
C GLY A 386 -10.31 25.31 -14.28
N VAL A 387 -9.73 26.32 -13.63
CA VAL A 387 -9.43 27.63 -14.25
C VAL A 387 -8.01 28.09 -13.90
N VAL A 388 -7.33 28.66 -14.89
CA VAL A 388 -6.08 29.42 -14.71
C VAL A 388 -6.44 30.89 -14.67
N VAL A 389 -5.90 31.60 -13.68
CA VAL A 389 -6.09 33.03 -13.47
C VAL A 389 -4.73 33.70 -13.57
N GLY A 390 -4.59 34.60 -14.53
CA GLY A 390 -3.37 35.38 -14.76
C GLY A 390 -3.54 36.86 -14.45
N PRO A 391 -2.43 37.60 -14.28
CA PRO A 391 -2.49 39.05 -14.20
C PRO A 391 -2.95 39.64 -15.54
N GLY A 392 -3.48 40.86 -15.50
CA GLY A 392 -3.76 41.65 -16.70
C GLY A 392 -2.52 42.40 -17.20
N PRO A 393 -2.48 42.82 -18.47
CA PRO A 393 -1.33 43.53 -19.03
C PRO A 393 -1.08 44.88 -18.35
N GLU A 394 -2.12 45.47 -17.75
CA GLU A 394 -2.09 46.75 -17.04
C GLU A 394 -1.86 46.61 -15.52
N ALA A 395 -1.58 45.40 -15.01
CA ALA A 395 -1.45 45.11 -13.57
C ALA A 395 -0.18 45.68 -12.90
N GLY A 396 0.48 46.66 -13.52
CA GLY A 396 1.69 47.32 -13.03
C GLY A 396 2.97 46.93 -13.81
N PRO A 397 4.16 47.33 -13.31
CA PRO A 397 5.44 46.95 -13.89
C PRO A 397 5.56 45.43 -14.04
N GLY A 398 5.98 44.96 -15.22
CA GLY A 398 6.06 43.53 -15.53
C GLY A 398 4.73 42.87 -15.94
N GLY A 399 3.59 43.57 -15.83
CA GLY A 399 2.26 43.02 -16.11
C GLY A 399 2.08 42.43 -17.50
N ALA A 400 2.52 43.12 -18.55
CA ALA A 400 2.48 42.62 -19.93
C ALA A 400 3.31 41.33 -20.09
N ALA A 401 4.54 41.31 -19.59
CA ALA A 401 5.43 40.14 -19.70
C ALA A 401 4.89 38.93 -18.90
N ALA A 402 4.33 39.19 -17.71
CA ALA A 402 3.67 38.16 -16.92
C ALA A 402 2.41 37.61 -17.61
N THR A 403 1.61 38.48 -18.23
CA THR A 403 0.41 38.11 -19.00
C THR A 403 0.80 37.19 -20.17
N ASP A 404 1.78 37.62 -20.98
CA ASP A 404 2.27 36.83 -22.12
C ASP A 404 2.82 35.47 -21.68
N TYR A 405 3.55 35.44 -20.56
CA TYR A 405 4.08 34.21 -19.99
C TYR A 405 2.97 33.25 -19.56
N VAL A 406 1.97 33.72 -18.81
CA VAL A 406 0.85 32.89 -18.35
C VAL A 406 0.04 32.38 -19.54
N GLN A 407 -0.19 33.21 -20.56
CA GLN A 407 -0.84 32.78 -21.81
C GLN A 407 -0.06 31.68 -22.52
N ALA A 408 1.28 31.78 -22.58
CA ALA A 408 2.12 30.75 -23.19
C ALA A 408 2.10 29.43 -22.40
N VAL A 409 2.16 29.51 -21.06
CA VAL A 409 2.05 28.33 -20.17
C VAL A 409 0.67 27.69 -20.30
N HIS A 410 -0.39 28.49 -20.30
CA HIS A 410 -1.76 28.05 -20.51
C HIS A 410 -1.93 27.31 -21.84
N GLY A 411 -1.53 27.93 -22.95
CA GLY A 411 -1.63 27.33 -24.27
C GLY A 411 -0.90 26.00 -24.39
N LYS A 412 0.21 25.84 -23.66
CA LYS A 412 1.01 24.62 -23.68
C LYS A 412 0.46 23.49 -22.80
N PHE A 413 0.02 23.80 -21.58
CA PHE A 413 -0.25 22.78 -20.56
C PHE A 413 -1.73 22.63 -20.18
N PHE A 414 -2.53 23.69 -20.35
CA PHE A 414 -3.87 23.77 -19.79
C PHE A 414 -4.96 23.84 -20.87
N ALA A 415 -4.75 24.64 -21.93
CA ALA A 415 -5.70 24.75 -23.04
C ALA A 415 -6.03 23.39 -23.72
N PRO A 416 -5.06 22.47 -23.98
CA PRO A 416 -5.36 21.18 -24.59
C PRO A 416 -6.24 20.26 -23.71
N ARG A 417 -6.41 20.61 -22.43
CA ARG A 417 -7.21 19.88 -21.45
C ARG A 417 -8.53 20.58 -21.14
N GLY A 418 -8.89 21.63 -21.88
CA GLY A 418 -10.16 22.35 -21.71
C GLY A 418 -10.21 23.30 -20.52
N VAL A 419 -9.09 23.53 -19.84
CA VAL A 419 -9.01 24.45 -18.69
C VAL A 419 -9.09 25.89 -19.19
N ALA A 420 -9.98 26.71 -18.63
CA ALA A 420 -10.15 28.11 -19.03
C ALA A 420 -8.99 28.99 -18.54
N LEU A 421 -8.66 30.06 -19.30
CA LEU A 421 -7.79 31.13 -18.85
C LEU A 421 -8.61 32.40 -18.66
N VAL A 422 -8.52 32.99 -17.47
CA VAL A 422 -9.22 34.22 -17.10
C VAL A 422 -8.21 35.23 -16.57
N THR A 423 -8.50 36.51 -16.80
CA THR A 423 -7.82 37.62 -16.13
C THR A 423 -8.75 38.17 -15.07
N GLU A 424 -8.26 38.44 -13.85
CA GLU A 424 -9.09 39.04 -12.81
C GLU A 424 -9.61 40.41 -13.28
N THR A 425 -10.93 40.55 -13.28
CA THR A 425 -11.66 41.77 -13.64
C THR A 425 -12.63 42.13 -12.52
N ASP A 426 -13.10 43.37 -12.50
CA ASP A 426 -14.17 43.82 -11.60
C ASP A 426 -15.40 44.22 -12.44
N PRO A 427 -16.56 43.55 -12.29
CA PRO A 427 -16.85 42.44 -11.38
C PRO A 427 -16.15 41.13 -11.79
N PRO A 428 -15.93 40.20 -10.84
CA PRO A 428 -15.23 38.95 -11.12
C PRO A 428 -15.98 38.07 -12.12
N ASP A 429 -15.22 37.43 -13.00
CA ASP A 429 -15.74 36.52 -14.02
C ASP A 429 -16.56 35.38 -13.37
N PRO A 430 -17.81 35.13 -13.81
CA PRO A 430 -18.65 34.06 -13.27
C PRO A 430 -17.98 32.68 -13.27
N VAL A 431 -17.07 32.41 -14.21
CA VAL A 431 -16.31 31.15 -14.29
C VAL A 431 -15.51 30.89 -13.00
N LEU A 432 -15.06 31.92 -12.31
CA LEU A 432 -14.30 31.80 -11.06
C LEU A 432 -15.15 31.29 -9.88
N ALA A 433 -16.44 31.60 -9.88
CA ALA A 433 -17.36 31.18 -8.83
C ALA A 433 -17.62 29.67 -8.92
N ASP A 434 -17.84 29.17 -10.14
CA ASP A 434 -18.23 27.79 -10.39
C ASP A 434 -17.04 26.81 -10.42
N ALA A 435 -15.84 27.27 -10.75
CA ALA A 435 -14.64 26.45 -10.87
C ALA A 435 -14.36 25.56 -9.64
N GLY A 436 -14.13 24.26 -9.89
CA GLY A 436 -13.81 23.25 -8.89
C GLY A 436 -12.36 23.28 -8.40
N GLY A 437 -11.46 23.91 -9.16
CA GLY A 437 -10.07 24.15 -8.78
C GLY A 437 -9.49 25.36 -9.52
N MET A 438 -8.50 26.02 -8.92
CA MET A 438 -7.92 27.26 -9.47
C MET A 438 -6.40 27.26 -9.45
N ILE A 439 -5.79 27.87 -10.46
CA ILE A 439 -4.37 28.27 -10.44
C ILE A 439 -4.31 29.79 -10.51
N LEU A 440 -3.68 30.44 -9.54
CA LEU A 440 -3.47 31.88 -9.51
C LEU A 440 -2.01 32.21 -9.82
N TYR A 441 -1.77 32.98 -10.87
CA TYR A 441 -0.48 33.59 -11.18
C TYR A 441 -0.51 35.07 -10.83
N GLY A 442 0.47 35.57 -10.09
CA GLY A 442 0.50 37.00 -9.75
C GLY A 442 1.36 37.37 -8.57
N THR A 443 1.07 38.56 -8.06
CA THR A 443 1.43 39.03 -6.72
C THR A 443 0.13 39.29 -5.93
N PRO A 444 0.19 39.43 -4.59
CA PRO A 444 -0.96 39.88 -3.82
C PRO A 444 -1.51 41.23 -4.28
N ASP A 445 -0.66 42.12 -4.79
CA ASP A 445 -1.08 43.43 -5.30
C ASP A 445 -1.77 43.34 -6.68
N SER A 446 -1.43 42.33 -7.48
CA SER A 446 -2.02 42.13 -8.82
C SER A 446 -3.28 41.27 -8.83
N SER A 447 -3.62 40.62 -7.71
CA SER A 447 -4.72 39.64 -7.61
C SER A 447 -5.45 39.77 -6.26
N PRO A 448 -6.64 40.39 -6.24
CA PRO A 448 -7.52 40.37 -5.07
C PRO A 448 -7.81 38.98 -4.50
N LEU A 449 -7.89 37.95 -5.35
CA LEU A 449 -8.06 36.56 -4.90
C LEU A 449 -6.84 36.06 -4.13
N MET A 450 -5.64 36.31 -4.64
CA MET A 450 -4.39 35.95 -3.98
C MET A 450 -4.22 36.71 -2.66
N ALA A 451 -4.50 38.03 -2.64
CA ALA A 451 -4.44 38.84 -1.42
C ALA A 451 -5.35 38.28 -0.31
N ARG A 452 -6.59 37.91 -0.65
CA ARG A 452 -7.52 37.28 0.30
C ARG A 452 -7.02 35.94 0.81
N LEU A 453 -6.51 35.09 -0.08
CA LEU A 453 -5.98 33.78 0.27
C LEU A 453 -4.77 33.90 1.20
N PHE A 454 -3.87 34.84 0.90
CA PHE A 454 -2.67 35.08 1.69
C PHE A 454 -3.01 35.66 3.05
N SER A 455 -3.95 36.60 3.12
CA SER A 455 -4.45 37.13 4.39
C SER A 455 -5.11 36.04 5.25
N ALA A 456 -5.90 35.14 4.65
CA ALA A 456 -6.58 34.07 5.37
C ALA A 456 -5.60 33.06 5.99
N TRP A 457 -4.49 32.77 5.29
CA TRP A 457 -3.52 31.77 5.72
C TRP A 457 -2.25 32.35 6.35
N GLY A 458 -2.17 33.67 6.54
CA GLY A 458 -0.99 34.33 7.12
C GLY A 458 0.25 34.15 6.25
N ILE A 459 0.12 34.41 4.94
CA ILE A 459 1.19 34.35 3.95
C ILE A 459 1.59 35.76 3.55
N ALA A 460 2.88 36.05 3.48
CA ALA A 460 3.42 37.30 2.96
C ALA A 460 4.73 37.08 2.22
N LEU A 461 4.99 37.90 1.20
CA LEU A 461 6.24 37.91 0.44
C LEU A 461 6.85 39.31 0.53
N ASP A 462 8.16 39.38 0.73
CA ASP A 462 8.96 40.61 0.62
C ASP A 462 10.23 40.34 -0.21
N GLU A 463 11.16 41.28 -0.28
CA GLU A 463 12.40 41.09 -1.06
C GLU A 463 13.36 40.04 -0.49
N ALA A 464 13.22 39.70 0.80
CA ALA A 464 14.11 38.81 1.54
C ALA A 464 13.56 37.39 1.72
N GLY A 465 12.27 37.15 1.47
CA GLY A 465 11.70 35.82 1.65
C GLY A 465 10.18 35.74 1.72
N VAL A 466 9.72 34.60 2.24
CA VAL A 466 8.31 34.28 2.41
C VAL A 466 8.04 34.00 3.89
N ASP A 467 7.04 34.68 4.45
CA ASP A 467 6.40 34.26 5.69
C ASP A 467 5.24 33.34 5.32
N LEU A 468 5.36 32.05 5.63
CA LEU A 468 4.40 31.03 5.26
C LEU A 468 3.74 30.45 6.52
N CYS A 469 2.49 30.85 6.79
CA CYS A 469 1.72 30.40 7.96
C CYS A 469 2.49 30.56 9.29
N GLY A 470 3.21 31.68 9.45
CA GLY A 470 4.02 31.97 10.64
C GLY A 470 5.44 31.38 10.64
N ARG A 471 5.87 30.69 9.59
CA ARG A 471 7.25 30.25 9.38
C ARG A 471 7.96 31.15 8.36
N ARG A 472 9.07 31.77 8.75
CA ARG A 472 9.91 32.55 7.83
C ARG A 472 10.83 31.63 7.03
N ILE A 473 10.88 31.83 5.71
CA ILE A 473 11.79 31.17 4.78
C ILE A 473 12.56 32.23 4.00
N GLU A 474 13.88 32.22 4.12
CA GLU A 474 14.74 33.19 3.44
C GLU A 474 14.97 32.80 1.97
N ALA A 475 14.64 33.71 1.07
CA ALA A 475 14.83 33.55 -0.37
C ALA A 475 14.77 34.92 -1.05
N SER A 476 15.79 35.31 -1.81
CA SER A 476 15.87 36.66 -2.39
C SER A 476 16.29 36.63 -3.87
N PRO A 477 15.48 37.19 -4.78
CA PRO A 477 14.06 37.48 -4.59
C PRO A 477 13.23 36.18 -4.49
N PRO A 478 12.14 36.13 -3.70
CA PRO A 478 11.40 34.89 -3.48
C PRO A 478 10.39 34.59 -4.58
N LEU A 479 10.24 33.29 -4.85
CA LEU A 479 9.12 32.69 -5.58
C LEU A 479 8.40 31.73 -4.64
N LEU A 480 7.07 31.64 -4.71
CA LEU A 480 6.25 30.69 -3.97
C LEU A 480 5.37 29.91 -4.92
N ILE A 481 5.41 28.59 -4.83
CA ILE A 481 4.40 27.71 -5.41
C ILE A 481 3.78 26.89 -4.27
N ALA A 482 2.46 26.94 -4.11
CA ALA A 482 1.78 26.23 -3.01
C ALA A 482 0.37 25.79 -3.41
N ALA A 483 -0.05 24.62 -2.93
CA ALA A 483 -1.44 24.16 -2.98
C ALA A 483 -2.12 24.46 -1.64
N LEU A 484 -3.12 25.35 -1.68
CA LEU A 484 -3.78 25.89 -0.49
C LEU A 484 -5.29 25.57 -0.53
N PRO A 485 -5.92 25.35 0.62
CA PRO A 485 -7.38 25.22 0.67
C PRO A 485 -8.03 26.59 0.45
N ASP A 486 -9.16 26.61 -0.24
CA ASP A 486 -9.94 27.83 -0.40
C ASP A 486 -10.75 28.14 0.88
N PRO A 487 -10.49 29.28 1.56
CA PRO A 487 -11.26 29.65 2.74
C PRO A 487 -12.74 29.96 2.44
N GLY A 488 -13.09 30.25 1.18
CA GLY A 488 -14.43 30.58 0.73
C GLY A 488 -15.24 29.39 0.17
N ARG A 489 -14.62 28.22 -0.04
CA ARG A 489 -15.30 27.05 -0.61
C ARG A 489 -14.67 25.76 -0.11
N GLU A 490 -15.38 25.07 0.76
CA GLU A 490 -14.95 23.77 1.30
C GLU A 490 -14.68 22.76 0.17
N GLY A 491 -13.58 22.02 0.29
CA GLY A 491 -13.17 21.01 -0.69
C GLY A 491 -12.50 21.57 -1.96
N ARG A 492 -12.48 22.89 -2.18
CA ARG A 492 -11.75 23.50 -3.31
C ARG A 492 -10.29 23.77 -2.94
N THR A 493 -9.38 23.37 -3.82
CA THR A 493 -7.94 23.67 -3.73
C THR A 493 -7.56 24.77 -4.71
N VAL A 494 -6.74 25.71 -4.25
CA VAL A 494 -6.17 26.81 -5.04
C VAL A 494 -4.65 26.65 -5.07
N ILE A 495 -4.09 26.55 -6.27
CA ILE A 495 -2.64 26.54 -6.46
C ILE A 495 -2.20 27.97 -6.74
N VAL A 496 -1.21 28.46 -6.00
CA VAL A 496 -0.62 29.78 -6.23
C VAL A 496 0.75 29.64 -6.88
N TYR A 497 1.01 30.46 -7.88
CA TYR A 497 2.31 30.76 -8.46
C TYR A 497 2.57 32.24 -8.21
N ALA A 498 3.18 32.53 -7.07
CA ALA A 498 3.34 33.87 -6.55
C ALA A 498 4.80 34.33 -6.56
N ALA A 499 4.99 35.63 -6.75
CA ALA A 499 6.30 36.27 -6.64
C ALA A 499 6.19 37.61 -5.91
N SER A 500 7.32 38.17 -5.47
CA SER A 500 7.36 39.51 -4.87
C SER A 500 7.18 40.64 -5.90
N SER A 501 7.35 40.35 -7.20
CA SER A 501 7.09 41.27 -8.33
C SER A 501 6.67 40.48 -9.56
N LEU A 502 5.85 41.08 -10.44
CA LEU A 502 5.42 40.47 -11.69
C LEU A 502 6.58 40.21 -12.67
N ASP A 503 7.69 40.96 -12.58
CA ASP A 503 8.89 40.73 -13.40
C ASP A 503 9.56 39.38 -13.13
N LEU A 504 9.23 38.74 -12.01
CA LEU A 504 9.79 37.45 -11.59
C LEU A 504 8.92 36.25 -11.96
N LEU A 505 7.69 36.49 -12.43
CA LEU A 505 6.78 35.43 -12.87
C LEU A 505 7.32 34.64 -14.07
N PRO A 506 7.88 35.29 -15.11
CA PRO A 506 8.44 34.56 -16.25
C PRO A 506 9.48 33.53 -15.83
N GLY A 507 9.13 32.25 -16.00
CA GLY A 507 9.99 31.12 -15.67
C GLY A 507 9.67 30.42 -14.34
N ILE A 508 8.70 30.89 -13.55
CA ILE A 508 8.31 30.29 -12.26
C ILE A 508 7.97 28.79 -12.38
N ASN A 509 7.32 28.34 -13.46
CA ASN A 509 7.00 26.92 -13.68
C ASN A 509 8.25 26.02 -13.86
N ASN A 510 9.45 26.59 -14.02
CA ASN A 510 10.71 25.83 -14.06
C ASN A 510 11.26 25.49 -12.66
N LEU A 511 10.71 26.07 -11.60
CA LEU A 511 11.01 25.66 -10.22
C LEU A 511 10.44 24.25 -10.01
N TYR A 512 11.21 23.31 -9.45
CA TYR A 512 10.71 21.96 -9.17
C TYR A 512 9.78 21.97 -7.95
N HIS A 513 8.50 21.64 -8.13
CA HIS A 513 7.44 21.85 -7.11
C HIS A 513 6.44 20.71 -6.95
N GLY A 514 6.45 19.70 -7.83
CA GLY A 514 5.39 18.70 -7.91
C GLY A 514 5.12 17.85 -6.64
N PRO A 515 6.14 17.28 -5.98
CA PRO A 515 5.92 16.28 -4.92
C PRO A 515 5.57 16.86 -3.54
N THR A 516 5.67 18.16 -3.34
CA THR A 516 5.44 18.82 -2.04
C THR A 516 4.14 19.63 -2.04
N GLY A 517 3.64 20.02 -0.86
CA GLY A 517 2.47 20.90 -0.73
C GLY A 517 2.81 22.38 -1.00
N TRP A 518 4.07 22.76 -0.79
CA TRP A 518 4.63 24.06 -1.14
C TRP A 518 6.13 23.97 -1.48
N VAL A 519 6.62 24.98 -2.20
CA VAL A 519 8.04 25.25 -2.42
C VAL A 519 8.29 26.76 -2.43
N VAL A 520 9.36 27.17 -1.78
CA VAL A 520 9.91 28.53 -1.88
C VAL A 520 11.20 28.44 -2.70
N GLY A 521 11.34 29.28 -3.71
CA GLY A 521 12.48 29.30 -4.62
C GLY A 521 13.17 30.65 -4.73
N LEU A 522 14.38 30.63 -5.26
CA LEU A 522 15.19 31.80 -5.59
C LEU A 522 14.90 32.25 -7.03
N GLY A 523 14.36 33.46 -7.19
CA GLY A 523 14.08 34.11 -8.48
C GLY A 523 15.23 34.98 -8.99
N GLY A 524 15.06 35.60 -10.16
CA GLY A 524 15.90 36.70 -10.65
C GLY A 524 17.35 36.39 -11.07
N GLY A 525 17.85 35.16 -10.87
CA GLY A 525 19.21 34.75 -11.27
C GLY A 525 19.32 34.22 -12.71
N PRO A 526 20.53 34.21 -13.31
CA PRO A 526 20.75 33.58 -14.62
C PRO A 526 20.62 32.06 -14.51
N GLY A 527 19.50 31.50 -15.00
CA GLY A 527 19.26 30.06 -15.00
C GLY A 527 17.85 29.68 -14.59
N LYS A 528 17.62 28.38 -14.33
CA LYS A 528 16.35 27.90 -13.77
C LYS A 528 16.27 28.24 -12.28
N PRO A 529 15.09 28.65 -11.76
CA PRO A 529 14.90 28.85 -10.32
C PRO A 529 15.27 27.59 -9.52
N GLN A 530 15.89 27.77 -8.37
CA GLN A 530 16.26 26.69 -7.44
C GLN A 530 15.38 26.77 -6.19
N ALA A 531 15.04 25.61 -5.62
CA ALA A 531 14.31 25.54 -4.36
C ALA A 531 15.22 25.95 -3.20
N ALA A 532 14.74 26.88 -2.37
CA ALA A 532 15.33 27.23 -1.09
C ALA A 532 14.81 26.31 0.02
N ASP A 533 13.50 26.01 0.01
CA ASP A 533 12.86 25.09 0.93
C ASP A 533 11.55 24.54 0.33
N SER A 534 11.06 23.42 0.83
CA SER A 534 9.81 22.78 0.39
C SER A 534 9.26 21.85 1.47
N GLY A 535 7.94 21.65 1.51
CA GLY A 535 7.33 20.77 2.51
C GLY A 535 5.83 20.60 2.33
N GLY A 536 5.14 20.15 3.37
CA GLY A 536 3.70 19.90 3.38
C GLY A 536 2.88 20.94 4.15
N PHE A 537 1.56 20.74 4.14
CA PHE A 537 0.63 21.45 5.01
C PHE A 537 -0.27 20.47 5.77
N GLU A 538 -0.67 20.87 6.97
CA GLU A 538 -1.73 20.21 7.75
C GLU A 538 -2.72 21.24 8.28
N ILE A 539 -4.00 20.86 8.37
CA ILE A 539 -5.03 21.66 9.04
C ILE A 539 -5.26 21.15 10.45
N HIS A 540 -5.04 22.01 11.44
CA HIS A 540 -5.23 21.77 12.87
C HIS A 540 -6.41 22.61 13.35
N GLY A 541 -7.62 22.02 13.45
CA GLY A 541 -8.80 22.74 13.94
C GLY A 541 -9.14 24.00 13.13
N GLY A 542 -8.96 23.95 11.80
CA GLY A 542 -9.16 25.07 10.88
C GLY A 542 -7.92 25.97 10.68
N ILE A 543 -6.82 25.71 11.39
CA ILE A 543 -5.56 26.46 11.25
C ILE A 543 -4.60 25.71 10.35
N LEU A 544 -4.17 26.33 9.25
CA LEU A 544 -3.14 25.78 8.36
C LEU A 544 -1.76 25.89 9.00
N LYS A 545 -0.99 24.80 8.96
CA LYS A 545 0.39 24.74 9.46
C LYS A 545 1.33 24.16 8.42
N VAL A 546 2.54 24.70 8.36
CA VAL A 546 3.63 24.17 7.55
C VAL A 546 4.22 22.94 8.24
N THR A 547 4.36 21.85 7.49
CA THR A 547 5.14 20.67 7.88
C THR A 547 6.41 20.57 7.03
N PRO A 548 7.48 19.96 7.55
CA PRO A 548 8.64 19.59 6.76
C PRO A 548 8.28 18.76 5.51
#